data_AF-A0AAU7VQT7-F1
#
_entry.id   AF-A0AAU7VQT7-F1
#
_cell.length_a   1.000
_cell.length_b   1.000
_cell.length_c   1.000
_cell.angle_alpha   90.00
_cell.angle_beta   90.00
_cell.angle_gamma   90.00
#
_symmetry.space_group_name_H-M   'P 1'
#
loop_
_entity.id
_entity.type
_entity.pdbx_description
1 polymer ?
#
loop_
_entity_poly.entity_id
_entity_poly.type
_entity_poly.pdbx_seq_one_letter_code
_entity_poly.pdbx_strand_id
1 'polypeptide(L)'
;MATSDVFPGALARMPDAKESGLMIWSSADPAPPPRFVEGFERFETFARDAGADPAVLAADLAALWDFVAAHPAVLASSETADAAARFLGNAIAVAHPAATWWMASEPEVGTSTRSVTVAGLLRTIVERPDQREPFLEMIASWPQADRDHQELSTLTEEDADVELVFPPAPFARPALALPEFVEDDGRVIDYGSRWVGGSPPDDAYSRVSHPERFAPVLTVVEALVDYLETSYVVDVDRRDGESDARVVHLRPTTGAAITISATAESVGIEAGALFRDIVPVCTCDACDESAETVADQLEETLLAIAAGGLREVFPVGRQRSLHTRILTADGGRSSSGDPGPSISPERLDRAAEILGRLADGWWPAWSLRDARP
;
A
#
# COMPACT_ATOMS: atom_id res chain seq x y z
N MET A 1 -17.96 28.66 -16.83
CA MET A 1 -17.18 28.40 -15.61
C MET A 1 -16.74 29.75 -15.06
N ALA A 2 -16.86 29.97 -13.76
CA ALA A 2 -16.39 31.22 -13.16
C ALA A 2 -14.86 31.28 -13.25
N THR A 3 -14.29 32.46 -13.42
CA THR A 3 -12.85 32.72 -13.46
C THR A 3 -12.52 33.79 -12.43
N SER A 4 -11.34 33.72 -11.83
CA SER A 4 -10.86 34.72 -10.87
C SER A 4 -9.63 35.43 -11.42
N ASP A 5 -9.45 36.70 -11.04
CA ASP A 5 -8.25 37.48 -11.35
C ASP A 5 -7.07 37.10 -10.41
N VAL A 6 -7.32 36.30 -9.38
CA VAL A 6 -6.35 35.90 -8.35
C VAL A 6 -5.82 34.48 -8.58
N PHE A 7 -6.67 33.54 -8.99
CA PHE A 7 -6.27 32.16 -9.24
C PHE A 7 -6.31 31.79 -10.73
N PRO A 8 -5.27 31.13 -11.26
CA PRO A 8 -5.16 30.86 -12.68
C PRO A 8 -6.06 29.70 -13.10
N GLY A 9 -7.23 29.98 -13.66
CA GLY A 9 -8.06 28.97 -14.32
C GLY A 9 -9.52 29.03 -13.92
N ALA A 10 -10.23 27.96 -14.25
CA ALA A 10 -11.65 27.86 -14.00
C ALA A 10 -11.91 27.45 -12.54
N LEU A 11 -12.82 28.18 -11.89
CA LEU A 11 -13.34 27.85 -10.58
C LEU A 11 -14.51 26.85 -10.72
N ALA A 12 -14.57 25.93 -9.77
CA ALA A 12 -15.67 25.01 -9.59
C ALA A 12 -16.29 25.20 -8.20
N ARG A 13 -17.44 24.55 -7.99
CA ARG A 13 -17.99 24.37 -6.64
C ARG A 13 -17.09 23.43 -5.84
N MET A 14 -17.15 23.57 -4.52
CA MET A 14 -16.55 22.58 -3.63
C MET A 14 -17.14 21.20 -3.94
N PRO A 15 -16.32 20.14 -4.08
CA PRO A 15 -16.83 18.78 -4.28
C PRO A 15 -17.72 18.35 -3.12
N ASP A 16 -18.75 17.55 -3.41
CA ASP A 16 -19.52 16.86 -2.38
C ASP A 16 -18.68 15.75 -1.75
N ALA A 17 -18.96 15.41 -0.49
CA ALA A 17 -18.30 14.30 0.18
C ALA A 17 -18.49 13.03 -0.66
N LYS A 18 -17.40 12.31 -0.92
CA LYS A 18 -17.54 10.96 -1.46
C LYS A 18 -18.35 10.17 -0.43
N GLU A 19 -19.48 9.59 -0.83
CA GLU A 19 -20.24 8.69 0.04
C GLU A 19 -19.33 7.51 0.40
N SER A 20 -18.68 7.61 1.55
CA SER A 20 -17.93 6.52 2.16
C SER A 20 -18.95 5.46 2.60
N GLY A 21 -19.16 4.43 1.77
CA GLY A 21 -19.79 3.19 2.24
C GLY A 21 -21.06 2.71 1.54
N LEU A 22 -21.31 3.03 0.27
CA LEU A 22 -22.27 2.26 -0.54
C LEU A 22 -21.63 1.92 -1.89
N MET A 23 -21.38 0.63 -2.11
CA MET A 23 -21.09 0.02 -3.42
C MET A 23 -22.33 0.16 -4.33
N ILE A 24 -22.71 1.38 -4.66
CA ILE A 24 -23.59 1.65 -5.79
C ILE A 24 -22.65 1.91 -6.95
N TRP A 25 -22.58 0.94 -7.87
CA TRP A 25 -21.92 1.09 -9.16
C TRP A 25 -22.60 2.22 -9.94
N SER A 26 -22.17 3.46 -9.68
CA SER A 26 -22.48 4.61 -10.51
C SER A 26 -21.68 4.48 -11.80
N SER A 27 -22.39 4.42 -12.93
CA SER A 27 -21.84 4.30 -14.28
C SER A 27 -21.43 5.64 -14.91
N ALA A 28 -21.38 6.71 -14.12
CA ALA A 28 -20.82 7.98 -14.56
C ALA A 28 -19.35 8.04 -14.14
N ASP A 29 -18.46 8.22 -15.12
CA ASP A 29 -17.07 8.58 -14.83
C ASP A 29 -17.06 9.79 -13.89
N PRO A 30 -16.46 9.69 -12.69
CA PRO A 30 -16.43 10.80 -11.77
C PRO A 30 -15.73 11.97 -12.46
N ALA A 31 -16.37 13.14 -12.45
CA ALA A 31 -15.76 14.35 -12.98
C ALA A 31 -14.38 14.54 -12.31
N PRO A 32 -13.34 14.93 -13.06
CA PRO A 32 -12.01 15.11 -12.50
C PRO A 32 -12.06 16.13 -11.36
N PRO A 33 -11.33 15.89 -10.25
CA PRO A 33 -11.36 16.77 -9.09
C PRO A 33 -10.94 18.19 -9.50
N PRO A 34 -11.67 19.22 -9.04
CA PRO A 34 -11.38 20.59 -9.45
C PRO A 34 -10.07 21.08 -8.84
N ARG A 35 -9.31 21.84 -9.62
CA ARG A 35 -8.06 22.46 -9.13
C ARG A 35 -8.31 23.70 -8.27
N PHE A 36 -9.33 24.48 -8.61
CA PHE A 36 -9.69 25.70 -7.87
C PHE A 36 -11.18 25.71 -7.54
N VAL A 37 -11.51 26.14 -6.32
CA VAL A 37 -12.89 26.21 -5.82
C VAL A 37 -13.33 27.66 -5.55
N GLU A 38 -14.63 27.93 -5.70
CA GLU A 38 -15.26 29.23 -5.41
C GLU A 38 -15.53 29.47 -3.90
N GLY A 39 -15.84 30.71 -3.51
CA GLY A 39 -16.26 31.05 -2.14
C GLY A 39 -15.16 31.59 -1.23
N PHE A 40 -14.07 32.11 -1.80
CA PHE A 40 -12.95 32.74 -1.08
C PHE A 40 -13.03 34.28 -1.07
N GLU A 41 -14.01 34.87 -1.73
CA GLU A 41 -14.10 36.32 -2.02
C GLU A 41 -14.19 37.17 -0.74
N ARG A 42 -14.80 36.61 0.31
CA ARG A 42 -14.85 37.25 1.64
C ARG A 42 -13.46 37.41 2.25
N PHE A 43 -12.58 36.42 2.08
CA PHE A 43 -11.20 36.53 2.55
C PHE A 43 -10.40 37.55 1.72
N GLU A 44 -10.64 37.63 0.41
CA GLU A 44 -9.98 38.69 -0.38
C GLU A 44 -10.36 40.09 0.09
N THR A 45 -11.63 40.29 0.44
CA THR A 45 -12.12 41.57 0.99
C THR A 45 -11.42 41.87 2.31
N PHE A 46 -11.37 40.87 3.21
CA PHE A 46 -10.63 40.97 4.47
C PHE A 46 -9.15 41.32 4.26
N ALA A 47 -8.47 40.67 3.31
CA ALA A 47 -7.06 40.94 3.01
C ALA A 47 -6.84 42.36 2.49
N ARG A 48 -7.69 42.84 1.56
CA ARG A 48 -7.63 44.21 1.04
C ARG A 48 -7.86 45.25 2.13
N ASP A 49 -8.85 45.03 3.00
CA ASP A 49 -9.16 45.91 4.12
C ASP A 49 -8.00 45.99 5.14
N ALA A 50 -7.24 44.90 5.29
CA ALA A 50 -6.02 44.84 6.08
C ALA A 50 -4.76 45.35 5.34
N GLY A 51 -4.90 45.84 4.10
CA GLY A 51 -3.81 46.43 3.31
C GLY A 51 -2.92 45.43 2.56
N ALA A 52 -3.34 44.18 2.43
CA ALA A 52 -2.64 43.16 1.65
C ALA A 52 -3.25 42.98 0.25
N ASP A 53 -2.43 42.58 -0.73
CA ASP A 53 -2.87 42.24 -2.08
C ASP A 53 -3.17 40.73 -2.18
N PRO A 54 -4.43 40.32 -2.42
CA PRO A 54 -4.78 38.91 -2.58
C PRO A 54 -3.97 38.19 -3.68
N ALA A 55 -3.60 38.87 -4.77
CA ALA A 55 -2.81 38.23 -5.83
C ALA A 55 -1.40 37.85 -5.33
N VAL A 56 -0.80 38.67 -4.47
CA VAL A 56 0.49 38.38 -3.84
C VAL A 56 0.36 37.21 -2.86
N LEU A 57 -0.69 37.22 -2.03
CA LEU A 57 -0.93 36.13 -1.06
C LEU A 57 -1.24 34.79 -1.77
N ALA A 58 -1.91 34.82 -2.92
CA ALA A 58 -2.18 33.62 -3.71
C ALA A 58 -0.93 33.01 -4.35
N ALA A 59 0.06 33.83 -4.68
CA ALA A 59 1.30 33.41 -5.34
C ALA A 59 2.43 33.05 -4.35
N ASP A 60 2.36 33.52 -3.10
CA ASP A 60 3.39 33.32 -2.09
C ASP A 60 2.78 32.76 -0.79
N LEU A 61 2.90 31.43 -0.61
CA LEU A 61 2.42 30.73 0.58
C LEU A 61 3.07 31.21 1.88
N ALA A 62 4.33 31.66 1.82
CA ALA A 62 5.02 32.21 2.98
C ALA A 62 4.38 33.54 3.40
N ALA A 63 4.13 34.43 2.43
CA ALA A 63 3.44 35.68 2.67
C ALA A 63 1.99 35.48 3.16
N LEU A 64 1.27 34.50 2.60
CA LEU A 64 -0.06 34.12 3.06
C LEU A 64 -0.05 33.60 4.50
N TRP A 65 0.92 32.74 4.84
CA TRP A 65 1.08 32.25 6.21
C TRP A 65 1.29 33.40 7.18
N ASP A 66 2.25 34.27 6.90
CA ASP A 66 2.61 35.42 7.74
C ASP A 66 1.41 36.37 7.91
N PHE A 67 0.65 36.59 6.83
CA PHE A 67 -0.57 37.38 6.86
C PHE A 67 -1.63 36.75 7.78
N VAL A 68 -1.97 35.47 7.60
CA VAL A 68 -3.00 34.81 8.40
C VAL A 68 -2.60 34.75 9.87
N ALA A 69 -1.33 34.42 10.17
CA ALA A 69 -0.80 34.37 11.54
C ALA A 69 -0.91 35.73 12.27
N ALA A 70 -0.69 36.84 11.55
CA ALA A 70 -0.84 38.18 12.09
C ALA A 70 -2.31 38.61 12.31
N HIS A 71 -3.27 37.88 11.76
CA HIS A 71 -4.69 38.24 11.74
C HIS A 71 -5.60 37.14 12.29
N PRO A 72 -5.54 36.83 13.61
CA PRO A 72 -6.40 35.81 14.23
C PRO A 72 -7.90 36.09 14.07
N ALA A 73 -8.29 37.33 13.78
CA ALA A 73 -9.66 37.73 13.46
C ALA A 73 -10.25 36.99 12.24
N VAL A 74 -9.42 36.38 11.39
CA VAL A 74 -9.88 35.48 10.31
C VAL A 74 -10.75 34.33 10.86
N LEU A 75 -10.46 33.85 12.08
CA LEU A 75 -11.22 32.79 12.73
C LEU A 75 -12.45 33.29 13.52
N ALA A 76 -12.72 34.59 13.53
CA ALA A 76 -13.79 35.17 14.35
C ALA A 76 -15.21 34.80 13.86
N SER A 77 -15.36 34.41 12.58
CA SER A 77 -16.62 33.88 12.05
C SER A 77 -16.35 32.66 11.17
N SER A 78 -17.25 31.68 11.21
CA SER A 78 -17.17 30.49 10.34
C SER A 78 -17.14 30.88 8.86
N GLU A 79 -17.92 31.88 8.49
CA GLU A 79 -18.03 32.41 7.15
C GLU A 79 -16.71 33.01 6.60
N THR A 80 -15.93 33.71 7.42
CA THR A 80 -14.60 34.21 7.03
C THR A 80 -13.55 33.10 7.08
N ALA A 81 -13.64 32.20 8.06
CA ALA A 81 -12.73 31.07 8.20
C ALA A 81 -12.84 30.11 7.01
N ASP A 82 -14.06 29.78 6.57
CA ASP A 82 -14.31 28.93 5.41
C ASP A 82 -13.76 29.57 4.13
N ALA A 83 -13.99 30.88 3.94
CA ALA A 83 -13.46 31.60 2.79
C ALA A 83 -11.91 31.64 2.80
N ALA A 84 -11.30 31.83 3.97
CA ALA A 84 -9.85 31.83 4.13
C ALA A 84 -9.25 30.43 3.89
N ALA A 85 -9.92 29.37 4.36
CA ALA A 85 -9.51 27.99 4.11
C ALA A 85 -9.55 27.65 2.61
N ARG A 86 -10.59 28.08 1.90
CA ARG A 86 -10.68 27.94 0.44
C ARG A 86 -9.60 28.73 -0.29
N PHE A 87 -9.32 29.96 0.15
CA PHE A 87 -8.23 30.75 -0.40
C PHE A 87 -6.88 30.05 -0.23
N LEU A 88 -6.61 29.57 0.99
CA LEU A 88 -5.40 28.84 1.34
C LEU A 88 -5.22 27.58 0.50
N GLY A 89 -6.28 26.79 0.32
CA GLY A 89 -6.20 25.60 -0.52
C GLY A 89 -5.98 25.93 -2.00
N ASN A 90 -6.62 26.98 -2.53
CA ASN A 90 -6.35 27.44 -3.90
C ASN A 90 -4.91 27.94 -4.05
N ALA A 91 -4.33 28.61 -3.04
CA ALA A 91 -2.93 29.02 -3.05
C ALA A 91 -1.96 27.81 -3.04
N ILE A 92 -2.31 26.73 -2.33
CA ILE A 92 -1.57 25.46 -2.40
C ILE A 92 -1.66 24.87 -3.82
N ALA A 93 -2.83 24.92 -4.46
CA ALA A 93 -3.01 24.47 -5.85
C ALA A 93 -2.30 25.35 -6.89
N VAL A 94 -1.97 26.61 -6.56
CA VAL A 94 -1.05 27.44 -7.35
C VAL A 94 0.38 26.96 -7.17
N ALA A 95 0.81 26.76 -5.93
CA ALA A 95 2.17 26.33 -5.59
C ALA A 95 2.51 24.94 -6.16
N HIS A 96 1.52 24.04 -6.26
CA HIS A 96 1.69 22.69 -6.77
C HIS A 96 0.73 22.36 -7.94
N PRO A 97 1.22 22.21 -9.20
CA PRO A 97 0.35 22.05 -10.37
C PRO A 97 -0.56 20.81 -10.37
N ALA A 98 -0.14 19.72 -9.73
CA ALA A 98 -0.91 18.49 -9.62
C ALA A 98 -1.94 18.51 -8.48
N ALA A 99 -1.95 19.54 -7.64
CA ALA A 99 -2.83 19.57 -6.49
C ALA A 99 -4.28 19.88 -6.89
N THR A 100 -5.22 19.12 -6.36
CA THR A 100 -6.67 19.23 -6.63
C THR A 100 -7.46 19.14 -5.33
N TRP A 101 -8.71 19.58 -5.37
CA TRP A 101 -9.63 19.53 -4.25
C TRP A 101 -10.43 18.23 -4.25
N TRP A 102 -10.64 17.68 -3.06
CA TRP A 102 -11.65 16.68 -2.80
C TRP A 102 -12.26 16.86 -1.41
N MET A 103 -13.32 16.11 -1.17
CA MET A 103 -14.09 16.16 0.06
C MET A 103 -14.09 14.75 0.66
N ALA A 104 -13.28 14.56 1.70
CA ALA A 104 -13.29 13.36 2.54
C ALA A 104 -14.29 13.59 3.69
N SER A 105 -13.84 13.55 4.95
CA SER A 105 -14.61 14.08 6.09
C SER A 105 -14.53 15.61 6.18
N GLU A 106 -13.41 16.20 5.74
CA GLU A 106 -13.17 17.65 5.66
C GLU A 106 -12.64 18.02 4.25
N PRO A 107 -12.81 19.28 3.80
CA PRO A 107 -12.24 19.72 2.54
C PRO A 107 -10.71 19.62 2.55
N GLU A 108 -10.17 18.96 1.54
CA GLU A 108 -8.73 18.73 1.39
C GLU A 108 -8.24 19.22 0.04
N VAL A 109 -6.98 19.65 0.03
CA VAL A 109 -6.23 19.92 -1.20
C VAL A 109 -4.94 19.12 -1.17
N GLY A 110 -4.60 18.49 -2.30
CA GLY A 110 -3.43 17.63 -2.39
C GLY A 110 -3.25 16.96 -3.73
N THR A 111 -2.28 16.07 -3.78
CA THR A 111 -2.03 15.15 -4.91
C THR A 111 -2.47 13.74 -4.51
N SER A 112 -2.23 12.73 -5.35
CA SER A 112 -2.47 11.33 -4.96
C SER A 112 -1.56 10.84 -3.82
N THR A 113 -0.48 11.58 -3.52
CA THR A 113 0.54 11.18 -2.55
C THR A 113 0.39 11.88 -1.20
N ARG A 114 -0.03 13.16 -1.19
CA ARG A 114 -0.13 13.99 0.02
C ARG A 114 -1.26 14.99 -0.07
N SER A 115 -1.88 15.28 1.07
CA SER A 115 -2.92 16.28 1.19
C SER A 115 -2.90 17.00 2.53
N VAL A 116 -3.65 18.09 2.61
CA VAL A 116 -3.90 18.83 3.85
C VAL A 116 -5.38 19.18 3.99
N THR A 117 -5.90 19.06 5.21
CA THR A 117 -7.21 19.61 5.56
C THR A 117 -7.09 21.13 5.70
N VAL A 118 -7.78 21.88 4.84
CA VAL A 118 -7.53 23.32 4.74
C VAL A 118 -8.01 24.10 5.95
N ALA A 119 -9.09 23.65 6.60
CA ALA A 119 -9.61 24.26 7.82
C ALA A 119 -8.70 23.97 9.03
N GLY A 120 -8.20 22.73 9.14
CA GLY A 120 -7.22 22.34 10.16
C GLY A 120 -5.90 23.09 10.00
N LEU A 121 -5.43 23.26 8.76
CA LEU A 121 -4.24 24.05 8.45
C LEU A 121 -4.44 25.52 8.81
N LEU A 122 -5.55 26.15 8.42
CA LEU A 122 -5.84 27.54 8.75
C LEU A 122 -5.79 27.79 10.27
N ARG A 123 -6.37 26.88 11.05
CA ARG A 123 -6.30 26.93 12.52
C ARG A 123 -4.86 26.80 13.02
N THR A 124 -4.09 25.88 12.45
CA THR A 124 -2.67 25.68 12.79
C THR A 124 -1.84 26.94 12.55
N ILE A 125 -2.07 27.69 11.47
CA ILE A 125 -1.36 28.94 11.18
C ILE A 125 -1.54 29.96 12.32
N VAL A 126 -2.79 30.11 12.79
CA VAL A 126 -3.13 31.07 13.84
C VAL A 126 -2.64 30.62 15.22
N GLU A 127 -2.80 29.33 15.54
CA GLU A 127 -2.47 28.78 16.87
C GLU A 127 -0.98 28.48 17.04
N ARG A 128 -0.28 28.14 15.95
CA ARG A 128 1.13 27.73 15.93
C ARG A 128 1.87 28.37 14.75
N PRO A 129 2.08 29.70 14.78
CA PRO A 129 2.74 30.41 13.69
C PRO A 129 4.20 29.95 13.46
N ASP A 130 4.82 29.32 14.46
CA ASP A 130 6.15 28.70 14.39
C ASP A 130 6.21 27.48 13.45
N GLN A 131 5.07 26.93 13.00
CA GLN A 131 5.00 25.80 12.08
C GLN A 131 5.18 26.19 10.61
N ARG A 132 5.51 27.46 10.33
CA ARG A 132 5.70 28.01 8.99
C ARG A 132 6.75 27.26 8.19
N GLU A 133 7.98 27.17 8.71
CA GLU A 133 9.09 26.51 8.00
C GLU A 133 8.81 25.02 7.77
N PRO A 134 8.38 24.22 8.78
CA PRO A 134 7.98 22.82 8.56
C PRO A 134 6.90 22.65 7.48
N PHE A 135 5.90 23.54 7.43
CA PHE A 135 4.86 23.48 6.41
C PHE A 135 5.41 23.77 5.00
N LEU A 136 6.25 24.80 4.86
CA LEU A 136 6.85 25.15 3.57
C LEU A 136 7.80 24.05 3.08
N GLU A 137 8.57 23.43 3.97
CA GLU A 137 9.40 22.26 3.67
C GLU A 137 8.55 21.06 3.22
N MET A 138 7.42 20.81 3.89
CA MET A 138 6.47 19.79 3.47
C MET A 138 5.96 20.04 2.05
N ILE A 139 5.46 21.24 1.74
CA ILE A 139 4.97 21.58 0.39
C ILE A 139 6.10 21.48 -0.65
N ALA A 140 7.30 21.96 -0.34
CA ALA A 140 8.45 21.87 -1.25
C ALA A 140 8.87 20.43 -1.57
N SER A 141 8.52 19.46 -0.73
CA SER A 141 8.81 18.04 -0.95
C SER A 141 7.77 17.31 -1.82
N TRP A 142 6.58 17.88 -2.08
CA TRP A 142 5.52 17.25 -2.89
C TRP A 142 5.97 16.89 -4.31
N PRO A 143 6.69 17.73 -5.06
CA PRO A 143 7.15 17.36 -6.41
C PRO A 143 8.11 16.17 -6.44
N GLN A 144 8.78 15.87 -5.31
CA GLN A 144 9.57 14.66 -5.19
C GLN A 144 8.70 13.46 -4.84
N ALA A 145 7.75 13.60 -3.91
CA ALA A 145 6.81 12.54 -3.55
C ALA A 145 6.01 12.05 -4.77
N ASP A 146 5.52 12.97 -5.61
CA ASP A 146 4.81 12.64 -6.83
C ASP A 146 5.68 11.89 -7.85
N ARG A 147 6.97 12.26 -7.98
CA ARG A 147 7.91 11.54 -8.84
C ARG A 147 8.22 10.15 -8.33
N ASP A 148 8.43 10.00 -7.02
CA ASP A 148 8.67 8.70 -6.38
C ASP A 148 7.45 7.77 -6.57
N HIS A 149 6.24 8.31 -6.42
CA HIS A 149 5.00 7.56 -6.66
C HIS A 149 4.82 7.17 -8.14
N GLN A 150 5.15 8.06 -9.08
CA GLN A 150 5.11 7.75 -10.51
C GLN A 150 6.09 6.63 -10.88
N GLU A 151 7.30 6.65 -10.31
CA GLU A 151 8.30 5.60 -10.50
C GLU A 151 7.77 4.24 -10.02
N LEU A 152 7.18 4.19 -8.82
CA LEU A 152 6.52 2.98 -8.28
C LEU A 152 5.34 2.50 -9.13
N SER A 153 4.49 3.41 -9.60
CA SER A 153 3.33 3.07 -10.46
C SER A 153 3.80 2.46 -11.78
N THR A 154 4.87 3.01 -12.36
CA THR A 154 5.45 2.49 -13.61
C THR A 154 5.91 1.05 -13.45
N LEU A 155 6.61 0.72 -12.35
CA LEU A 155 7.04 -0.66 -12.06
C LEU A 155 5.86 -1.64 -11.90
N THR A 156 4.74 -1.14 -11.40
CA THR A 156 3.52 -1.94 -11.19
C THR A 156 2.81 -2.23 -12.51
N GLU A 157 2.76 -1.26 -13.41
CA GLU A 157 2.12 -1.37 -14.73
C GLU A 157 2.99 -2.08 -15.77
N GLU A 158 4.31 -2.11 -15.58
CA GLU A 158 5.23 -2.82 -16.45
C GLU A 158 4.99 -4.34 -16.38
N ASP A 159 4.41 -4.88 -17.44
CA ASP A 159 4.44 -6.30 -17.74
C ASP A 159 5.74 -6.64 -18.46
N ALA A 160 6.63 -7.37 -17.78
CA ALA A 160 7.84 -7.91 -18.39
C ALA A 160 7.55 -9.32 -18.93
N ASP A 161 7.99 -9.59 -20.16
CA ASP A 161 8.04 -10.94 -20.72
C ASP A 161 9.15 -11.74 -20.03
N VAL A 162 8.84 -12.27 -18.85
CA VAL A 162 9.73 -13.14 -18.08
C VAL A 162 9.41 -14.60 -18.41
N GLU A 163 10.41 -15.34 -18.85
CA GLU A 163 10.28 -16.78 -19.06
C GLU A 163 10.36 -17.52 -17.72
N LEU A 164 9.20 -18.00 -17.25
CA LEU A 164 9.12 -18.86 -16.06
C LEU A 164 9.57 -20.28 -16.40
N VAL A 165 10.36 -20.89 -15.52
CA VAL A 165 10.91 -22.24 -15.71
C VAL A 165 10.28 -23.20 -14.71
N PHE A 166 9.52 -24.18 -15.22
CA PHE A 166 8.84 -25.18 -14.39
C PHE A 166 9.42 -26.59 -14.58
N PRO A 167 9.39 -27.44 -13.54
CA PRO A 167 9.64 -28.87 -13.69
C PRO A 167 8.59 -29.50 -14.61
N PRO A 168 8.94 -30.59 -15.33
CA PRO A 168 8.00 -31.23 -16.26
C PRO A 168 6.82 -31.92 -15.55
N ALA A 169 7.01 -32.37 -14.31
CA ALA A 169 5.95 -32.92 -13.48
C ALA A 169 5.46 -31.81 -12.54
N PRO A 170 4.16 -31.42 -12.58
CA PRO A 170 3.64 -30.40 -11.69
C PRO A 170 3.59 -30.91 -10.24
N PHE A 171 3.60 -29.98 -9.29
CA PHE A 171 3.35 -30.28 -7.90
C PHE A 171 1.94 -30.88 -7.73
N ALA A 172 1.83 -31.90 -6.89
CA ALA A 172 0.56 -32.52 -6.53
C ALA A 172 0.32 -32.36 -5.03
N ARG A 173 -0.64 -31.49 -4.67
CA ARG A 173 -1.00 -31.22 -3.28
C ARG A 173 -1.50 -32.50 -2.59
N PRO A 174 -1.00 -32.84 -1.39
CA PRO A 174 -1.60 -33.88 -0.57
C PRO A 174 -3.01 -33.47 -0.10
N ALA A 175 -3.93 -34.43 0.03
CA ALA A 175 -5.26 -34.14 0.54
C ALA A 175 -5.18 -33.56 1.97
N LEU A 176 -5.83 -32.43 2.20
CA LEU A 176 -5.92 -31.81 3.52
C LEU A 176 -6.95 -32.55 4.37
N ALA A 177 -6.53 -33.01 5.55
CA ALA A 177 -7.43 -33.59 6.54
C ALA A 177 -8.05 -32.46 7.37
N LEU A 178 -9.16 -31.91 6.88
CA LEU A 178 -9.82 -30.75 7.49
C LEU A 178 -10.71 -31.20 8.67
N PRO A 179 -10.48 -30.67 9.88
CA PRO A 179 -11.40 -30.89 11.00
C PRO A 179 -12.74 -30.21 10.75
N GLU A 180 -13.82 -30.75 11.33
CA GLU A 180 -15.09 -30.04 11.42
C GLU A 180 -15.02 -29.02 12.56
N PHE A 181 -15.27 -27.76 12.24
CA PHE A 181 -15.37 -26.66 13.22
C PHE A 181 -16.83 -26.35 13.50
N VAL A 182 -17.16 -26.01 14.75
CA VAL A 182 -18.54 -25.73 15.17
C VAL A 182 -18.63 -24.43 15.96
N GLU A 183 -19.67 -23.65 15.71
CA GLU A 183 -20.01 -22.47 16.53
C GLU A 183 -20.55 -22.88 17.90
N ASP A 184 -20.66 -21.91 18.82
CA ASP A 184 -21.22 -22.09 20.16
C ASP A 184 -22.66 -22.65 20.16
N ASP A 185 -23.41 -22.45 19.08
CA ASP A 185 -24.77 -22.97 18.91
C ASP A 185 -24.83 -24.36 18.24
N GLY A 186 -23.66 -24.95 17.95
CA GLY A 186 -23.50 -26.28 17.37
C GLY A 186 -23.60 -26.33 15.84
N ARG A 187 -23.70 -25.18 15.14
CA ARG A 187 -23.64 -25.15 13.67
C ARG A 187 -22.22 -25.38 13.18
N VAL A 188 -22.07 -26.22 12.16
CA VAL A 188 -20.78 -26.41 11.48
C VAL A 188 -20.38 -25.13 10.75
N ILE A 189 -19.13 -24.72 10.91
CA ILE A 189 -18.51 -23.60 10.22
C ILE A 189 -17.86 -24.12 8.95
N ASP A 190 -18.36 -23.67 7.80
CA ASP A 190 -17.77 -23.93 6.50
C ASP A 190 -16.83 -22.79 6.12
N TYR A 191 -15.58 -22.86 6.60
CA TYR A 191 -14.59 -21.82 6.34
C TYR A 191 -14.34 -21.66 4.84
N GLY A 192 -14.28 -20.40 4.37
CA GLY A 192 -14.17 -20.04 2.96
C GLY A 192 -15.53 -19.81 2.28
N SER A 193 -16.63 -20.16 2.95
CA SER A 193 -18.00 -19.94 2.46
C SER A 193 -18.94 -19.38 3.53
N ARG A 194 -18.44 -19.02 4.71
CA ARG A 194 -19.24 -18.67 5.90
C ARG A 194 -20.19 -17.49 5.65
N TRP A 195 -19.80 -16.56 4.77
CA TRP A 195 -20.52 -15.31 4.53
C TRP A 195 -21.24 -15.26 3.16
N VAL A 196 -21.61 -16.38 2.55
CA VAL A 196 -22.26 -16.39 1.22
C VAL A 196 -23.43 -15.40 1.15
N GLY A 197 -23.25 -14.32 0.36
CA GLY A 197 -24.27 -13.33 0.06
C GLY A 197 -24.49 -12.25 1.14
N GLY A 198 -23.64 -12.16 2.15
CA GLY A 198 -23.71 -11.14 3.19
C GLY A 198 -22.35 -10.63 3.66
N SER A 199 -22.34 -9.60 4.49
CA SER A 199 -21.13 -9.14 5.17
C SER A 199 -20.99 -9.85 6.52
N PRO A 200 -19.77 -10.17 6.97
CA PRO A 200 -19.54 -10.61 8.34
C PRO A 200 -20.05 -9.57 9.35
N PRO A 201 -20.51 -9.99 10.53
CA PRO A 201 -20.86 -9.06 11.60
C PRO A 201 -19.61 -8.36 12.14
N ASP A 202 -19.76 -7.13 12.66
CA ASP A 202 -18.64 -6.27 13.06
C ASP A 202 -17.72 -6.93 14.11
N ASP A 203 -18.27 -7.72 15.02
CA ASP A 203 -17.51 -8.42 16.05
C ASP A 203 -16.60 -9.52 15.49
N ALA A 204 -16.91 -10.10 14.33
CA ALA A 204 -16.09 -11.12 13.68
C ALA A 204 -14.73 -10.58 13.22
N TYR A 205 -14.60 -9.27 12.98
CA TYR A 205 -13.32 -8.65 12.63
C TYR A 205 -12.34 -8.61 13.81
N SER A 206 -12.83 -8.75 15.04
CA SER A 206 -12.02 -8.69 16.26
C SER A 206 -11.94 -10.04 17.00
N ARG A 207 -12.42 -11.12 16.39
CA ARG A 207 -12.48 -12.45 16.99
C ARG A 207 -11.68 -13.47 16.17
N VAL A 208 -11.01 -14.38 16.87
CA VAL A 208 -10.33 -15.55 16.30
C VAL A 208 -10.82 -16.78 17.07
N SER A 209 -11.70 -17.57 16.47
CA SER A 209 -12.35 -18.69 17.18
C SER A 209 -11.60 -20.01 17.04
N HIS A 210 -11.16 -20.34 15.81
CA HIS A 210 -10.46 -21.58 15.49
C HIS A 210 -9.14 -21.29 14.79
N PRO A 211 -8.09 -20.84 15.51
CA PRO A 211 -6.75 -20.66 14.92
C PRO A 211 -6.15 -21.99 14.43
N GLU A 212 -6.51 -23.11 15.06
CA GLU A 212 -6.07 -24.46 14.69
C GLU A 212 -6.54 -24.92 13.30
N ARG A 213 -7.45 -24.19 12.65
CA ARG A 213 -7.93 -24.50 11.30
C ARG A 213 -6.84 -24.52 10.24
N PHE A 214 -5.73 -23.82 10.47
CA PHE A 214 -4.60 -23.78 9.54
C PHE A 214 -3.58 -24.89 9.77
N ALA A 215 -3.67 -25.65 10.86
CA ALA A 215 -2.69 -26.71 11.17
C ALA A 215 -2.50 -27.75 10.04
N PRO A 216 -3.54 -28.14 9.25
CA PRO A 216 -3.36 -29.05 8.12
C PRO A 216 -2.37 -28.57 7.04
N VAL A 217 -2.19 -27.24 6.91
CA VAL A 217 -1.29 -26.60 5.93
C VAL A 217 0.17 -27.03 6.11
N LEU A 218 0.59 -27.39 7.32
CA LEU A 218 1.93 -27.92 7.57
C LEU A 218 2.25 -29.14 6.70
N THR A 219 1.26 -29.96 6.37
CA THR A 219 1.44 -31.11 5.46
C THR A 219 1.78 -30.66 4.04
N VAL A 220 1.19 -29.55 3.59
CA VAL A 220 1.47 -28.95 2.27
C VAL A 220 2.86 -28.30 2.25
N VAL A 221 3.26 -27.65 3.34
CA VAL A 221 4.62 -27.09 3.48
C VAL A 221 5.68 -28.18 3.28
N GLU A 222 5.57 -29.31 3.99
CA GLU A 222 6.54 -30.41 3.86
C GLU A 222 6.53 -30.99 2.43
N ALA A 223 5.34 -31.19 1.84
CA ALA A 223 5.22 -31.71 0.48
C ALA A 223 5.84 -30.76 -0.56
N LEU A 224 5.67 -29.44 -0.39
CA LEU A 224 6.29 -28.43 -1.25
C LEU A 224 7.81 -28.43 -1.11
N VAL A 225 8.33 -28.49 0.11
CA VAL A 225 9.79 -28.57 0.35
C VAL A 225 10.37 -29.81 -0.33
N ASP A 226 9.73 -30.98 -0.16
CA ASP A 226 10.17 -32.24 -0.78
C ASP A 226 10.11 -32.18 -2.31
N TYR A 227 9.05 -31.58 -2.86
CA TYR A 227 8.93 -31.36 -4.30
C TYR A 227 10.03 -30.44 -4.84
N LEU A 228 10.30 -29.33 -4.15
CA LEU A 228 11.36 -28.39 -4.54
C LEU A 228 12.75 -29.04 -4.46
N GLU A 229 13.03 -29.79 -3.39
CA GLU A 229 14.28 -30.54 -3.19
C GLU A 229 14.52 -31.58 -4.30
N THR A 230 13.44 -32.24 -4.72
CA THR A 230 13.49 -33.27 -5.76
C THR A 230 13.64 -32.67 -7.16
N SER A 231 12.98 -31.54 -7.43
CA SER A 231 12.86 -30.97 -8.78
C SER A 231 13.97 -29.99 -9.13
N TYR A 232 14.58 -29.34 -8.13
CA TYR A 232 15.57 -28.28 -8.33
C TYR A 232 16.93 -28.60 -7.69
N VAL A 233 17.96 -27.91 -8.17
CA VAL A 233 19.31 -27.92 -7.58
C VAL A 233 19.34 -26.96 -6.40
N VAL A 234 18.91 -27.46 -5.25
CA VAL A 234 18.76 -26.71 -4.00
C VAL A 234 19.30 -27.50 -2.81
N ASP A 235 19.97 -26.82 -1.89
CA ASP A 235 20.34 -27.34 -0.58
C ASP A 235 19.23 -27.01 0.44
N VAL A 236 18.78 -28.02 1.19
CA VAL A 236 17.66 -27.87 2.14
C VAL A 236 18.13 -28.18 3.56
N ASP A 237 17.97 -27.20 4.44
CA ASP A 237 18.37 -27.25 5.84
C ASP A 237 17.13 -27.04 6.71
N ARG A 238 16.69 -28.12 7.37
CA ARG A 238 15.50 -28.17 8.23
C ARG A 238 15.93 -28.06 9.70
N ARG A 239 15.30 -27.17 10.45
CA ARG A 239 15.60 -26.91 11.86
C ARG A 239 14.34 -26.70 12.67
N ASP A 240 14.39 -27.13 13.92
CA ASP A 240 13.43 -26.72 14.92
C ASP A 240 13.83 -25.32 15.42
N GLY A 241 12.92 -24.37 15.32
CA GLY A 241 13.04 -23.01 15.81
C GLY A 241 12.53 -22.86 17.25
N GLU A 242 12.48 -21.63 17.73
CA GLU A 242 11.87 -21.33 19.02
C GLU A 242 10.34 -21.52 18.96
N SER A 243 9.73 -21.91 20.08
CA SER A 243 8.27 -22.06 20.23
C SER A 243 7.62 -23.02 19.22
N ASP A 244 8.22 -24.18 18.98
CA ASP A 244 7.74 -25.24 18.08
C ASP A 244 7.61 -24.81 16.59
N ALA A 245 8.19 -23.66 16.20
CA ALA A 245 8.24 -23.24 14.82
C ALA A 245 9.21 -24.12 14.02
N ARG A 246 8.80 -24.64 12.87
CA ARG A 246 9.69 -25.32 11.92
C ARG A 246 10.31 -24.31 10.98
N VAL A 247 11.62 -24.30 10.87
CA VAL A 247 12.36 -23.41 9.97
C VAL A 247 13.03 -24.23 8.89
N VAL A 248 12.75 -23.91 7.63
CA VAL A 248 13.37 -24.55 6.46
C VAL A 248 14.08 -23.50 5.63
N HIS A 249 15.38 -23.68 5.42
CA HIS A 249 16.15 -22.86 4.50
C HIS A 249 16.40 -23.62 3.20
N LEU A 250 15.94 -23.07 2.08
CA LEU A 250 16.17 -23.56 0.73
C LEU A 250 17.18 -22.64 0.05
N ARG A 251 18.38 -23.16 -0.24
CA ARG A 251 19.51 -22.42 -0.80
C ARG A 251 19.81 -22.94 -2.20
N PRO A 252 19.22 -22.35 -3.25
CA PRO A 252 19.48 -22.76 -4.62
C PRO A 252 20.86 -22.27 -5.07
N THR A 253 21.38 -22.87 -6.13
CA THR A 253 22.61 -22.39 -6.77
C THR A 253 22.40 -21.13 -7.63
N THR A 254 21.15 -20.93 -8.06
CA THR A 254 20.68 -19.83 -8.92
C THR A 254 19.33 -19.35 -8.39
N GLY A 255 19.07 -18.04 -8.47
CA GLY A 255 17.80 -17.46 -8.04
C GLY A 255 17.73 -17.10 -6.56
N ALA A 256 16.51 -16.78 -6.12
CA ALA A 256 16.25 -16.33 -4.77
C ALA A 256 16.26 -17.49 -3.77
N ALA A 257 17.03 -17.38 -2.69
CA ALA A 257 16.91 -18.31 -1.56
C ALA A 257 15.57 -18.09 -0.85
N ILE A 258 15.00 -19.16 -0.29
CA ILE A 258 13.74 -19.12 0.47
C ILE A 258 14.00 -19.58 1.90
N THR A 259 13.42 -18.88 2.86
CA THR A 259 13.29 -19.33 4.25
C THR A 259 11.82 -19.42 4.60
N ILE A 260 11.39 -20.60 5.03
CA ILE A 260 10.03 -20.86 5.51
C ILE A 260 10.10 -20.97 7.03
N SER A 261 9.20 -20.31 7.74
CA SER A 261 9.01 -20.44 9.19
C SER A 261 7.55 -20.76 9.46
N ALA A 262 7.27 -21.99 9.89
CA ALA A 262 5.92 -22.52 9.97
C ALA A 262 5.54 -22.93 11.40
N THR A 263 4.35 -22.50 11.84
CA THR A 263 3.69 -22.94 13.07
C THR A 263 2.33 -23.57 12.72
N ALA A 264 1.60 -24.06 13.72
CA ALA A 264 0.24 -24.58 13.49
C ALA A 264 -0.75 -23.49 13.02
N GLU A 265 -0.42 -22.21 13.19
CA GLU A 265 -1.33 -21.09 12.93
C GLU A 265 -0.91 -20.24 11.71
N SER A 266 0.38 -20.25 11.36
CA SER A 266 0.88 -19.40 10.27
C SER A 266 2.15 -19.94 9.63
N VAL A 267 2.41 -19.52 8.40
CA VAL A 267 3.62 -19.79 7.64
C VAL A 267 4.18 -18.47 7.12
N GLY A 268 5.35 -18.09 7.64
CA GLY A 268 6.14 -16.97 7.12
C GLY A 268 7.06 -17.43 5.99
N ILE A 269 7.15 -16.62 4.95
CA ILE A 269 8.02 -16.83 3.79
C ILE A 269 8.93 -15.61 3.68
N GLU A 270 10.24 -15.81 3.77
CA GLU A 270 11.23 -14.81 3.33
C GLU A 270 11.89 -15.31 2.06
N ALA A 271 12.03 -14.46 1.05
CA ALA A 271 12.73 -14.81 -0.19
C ALA A 271 13.61 -13.68 -0.69
N GLY A 272 14.64 -14.05 -1.46
CA GLY A 272 15.51 -13.08 -2.13
C GLY A 272 16.23 -12.17 -1.13
N ALA A 273 16.11 -10.86 -1.31
CA ALA A 273 16.77 -9.86 -0.45
C ALA A 273 15.84 -9.31 0.64
N LEU A 274 14.62 -8.93 0.28
CA LEU A 274 13.68 -8.18 1.11
C LEU A 274 12.24 -8.72 1.08
N PHE A 275 11.89 -9.61 0.15
CA PHE A 275 10.56 -10.19 0.03
C PHE A 275 10.18 -10.95 1.30
N ARG A 276 8.98 -10.64 1.79
CA ARG A 276 8.36 -11.31 2.93
C ARG A 276 6.88 -11.50 2.63
N ASP A 277 6.37 -12.66 2.97
CA ASP A 277 4.95 -12.97 2.97
C ASP A 277 4.60 -13.74 4.25
N ILE A 278 3.35 -13.69 4.66
CA ILE A 278 2.83 -14.51 5.75
C ILE A 278 1.43 -14.96 5.40
N VAL A 279 1.17 -16.24 5.63
CA VAL A 279 -0.15 -16.83 5.44
C VAL A 279 -0.62 -17.51 6.73
N PRO A 280 -1.92 -17.46 7.09
CA PRO A 280 -2.96 -16.65 6.44
C PRO A 280 -2.67 -15.15 6.51
N VAL A 281 -3.27 -14.36 5.61
CA VAL A 281 -3.12 -12.90 5.61
C VAL A 281 -3.82 -12.31 6.84
N CYS A 282 -4.95 -12.90 7.23
CA CYS A 282 -5.70 -12.54 8.41
C CYS A 282 -6.29 -13.79 9.09
N THR A 283 -6.15 -13.86 10.41
CA THR A 283 -6.67 -14.97 11.22
C THR A 283 -8.09 -14.73 11.74
N CYS A 284 -8.64 -13.52 11.56
CA CYS A 284 -9.96 -13.18 12.10
C CYS A 284 -11.08 -13.98 11.45
N ASP A 285 -12.18 -14.11 12.19
CA ASP A 285 -13.37 -14.84 11.75
C ASP A 285 -14.06 -14.19 10.55
N ALA A 286 -13.91 -12.86 10.38
CA ALA A 286 -14.53 -12.13 9.28
C ALA A 286 -13.88 -12.39 7.92
N CYS A 287 -12.54 -12.54 7.87
CA CYS A 287 -11.83 -12.80 6.62
C CYS A 287 -12.10 -14.19 6.06
N ASP A 288 -12.52 -15.12 6.92
CA ASP A 288 -12.99 -16.46 6.54
C ASP A 288 -11.99 -17.27 5.70
N GLU A 289 -10.69 -17.01 5.87
CA GLU A 289 -9.63 -17.79 5.23
C GLU A 289 -9.67 -19.24 5.73
N SER A 290 -9.57 -20.19 4.78
CA SER A 290 -9.55 -21.62 5.02
C SER A 290 -8.13 -22.19 4.87
N ALA A 291 -7.93 -23.45 5.29
CA ALA A 291 -6.65 -24.11 5.09
C ALA A 291 -6.33 -24.29 3.59
N GLU A 292 -7.34 -24.47 2.75
CA GLU A 292 -7.22 -24.61 1.31
C GLU A 292 -6.74 -23.33 0.64
N THR A 293 -7.36 -22.19 0.97
CA THR A 293 -6.95 -20.89 0.40
C THR A 293 -5.53 -20.53 0.83
N VAL A 294 -5.15 -20.87 2.06
CA VAL A 294 -3.77 -20.71 2.55
C VAL A 294 -2.81 -21.62 1.80
N ALA A 295 -3.20 -22.88 1.54
CA ALA A 295 -2.38 -23.81 0.75
C ALA A 295 -2.23 -23.33 -0.71
N ASP A 296 -3.29 -22.82 -1.33
CA ASP A 296 -3.24 -22.21 -2.67
C ASP A 296 -2.21 -21.08 -2.71
N GLN A 297 -2.27 -20.15 -1.75
CA GLN A 297 -1.33 -19.03 -1.69
C GLN A 297 0.12 -19.48 -1.48
N LEU A 298 0.37 -20.49 -0.63
CA LEU A 298 1.72 -21.05 -0.45
C LEU A 298 2.27 -21.64 -1.74
N GLU A 299 1.47 -22.43 -2.43
CA GLU A 299 1.85 -23.09 -3.67
C GLU A 299 2.18 -22.07 -4.74
N GLU A 300 1.28 -21.12 -4.97
CA GLU A 300 1.51 -20.03 -5.92
C GLU A 300 2.81 -19.29 -5.63
N THR A 301 3.05 -18.94 -4.36
CA THR A 301 4.21 -18.14 -3.96
C THR A 301 5.51 -18.91 -4.13
N LEU A 302 5.62 -20.09 -3.53
CA LEU A 302 6.87 -20.85 -3.51
C LEU A 302 7.23 -21.38 -4.90
N LEU A 303 6.24 -21.84 -5.68
CA LEU A 303 6.46 -22.33 -7.03
C LEU A 303 6.83 -21.19 -7.99
N ALA A 304 6.20 -20.01 -7.86
CA ALA A 304 6.56 -18.84 -8.66
C ALA A 304 7.99 -18.38 -8.37
N ILE A 305 8.40 -18.29 -7.10
CA ILE A 305 9.76 -17.88 -6.74
C ILE A 305 10.79 -18.86 -7.34
N ALA A 306 10.57 -20.17 -7.17
CA ALA A 306 11.46 -21.19 -7.73
C ALA A 306 11.53 -21.12 -9.28
N ALA A 307 10.42 -20.78 -9.93
CA ALA A 307 10.34 -20.61 -11.38
C ALA A 307 10.93 -19.30 -11.92
N GLY A 308 11.45 -18.40 -11.06
CA GLY A 308 12.01 -17.11 -11.46
C GLY A 308 10.99 -15.96 -11.50
N GLY A 309 9.82 -16.17 -10.93
CA GLY A 309 8.71 -15.19 -10.90
C GLY A 309 8.84 -14.12 -9.82
N LEU A 310 9.93 -14.05 -9.05
CA LEU A 310 10.15 -13.01 -8.05
C LEU A 310 10.86 -11.79 -8.66
N ARG A 311 10.22 -10.64 -8.59
CA ARG A 311 10.84 -9.32 -8.83
C ARG A 311 11.00 -8.58 -7.51
N GLU A 312 12.17 -8.01 -7.28
CA GLU A 312 12.42 -7.06 -6.20
C GLU A 312 13.19 -5.86 -6.72
N VAL A 313 12.63 -4.67 -6.53
CA VAL A 313 13.29 -3.40 -6.89
C VAL A 313 13.41 -2.56 -5.63
N PHE A 314 14.66 -2.25 -5.25
CA PHE A 314 14.96 -1.37 -4.14
C PHE A 314 16.36 -0.75 -4.32
N PRO A 315 16.56 0.53 -3.98
CA PRO A 315 15.53 1.50 -3.60
C PRO A 315 14.77 2.04 -4.82
N VAL A 316 13.47 2.28 -4.68
CA VAL A 316 12.67 3.06 -5.65
C VAL A 316 12.51 4.49 -5.13
N GLY A 317 12.80 5.47 -5.97
CA GLY A 317 12.69 6.89 -5.63
C GLY A 317 13.58 7.34 -4.45
N ARG A 318 13.39 8.59 -3.99
CA ARG A 318 14.14 9.15 -2.86
C ARG A 318 13.66 8.66 -1.50
N GLN A 319 12.40 8.23 -1.40
CA GLN A 319 11.88 7.59 -0.20
C GLN A 319 12.46 6.19 0.04
N ARG A 320 13.23 5.64 -0.92
CA ARG A 320 13.79 4.29 -0.86
C ARG A 320 12.70 3.26 -0.59
N SER A 321 11.63 3.31 -1.38
CA SER A 321 10.56 2.33 -1.28
C SER A 321 10.99 0.99 -1.88
N LEU A 322 10.39 -0.09 -1.40
CA LEU A 322 10.52 -1.45 -1.93
C LEU A 322 9.33 -1.73 -2.83
N HIS A 323 9.61 -2.23 -4.03
CA HIS A 323 8.62 -2.85 -4.92
C HIS A 323 8.90 -4.35 -5.02
N THR A 324 7.88 -5.18 -4.82
CA THR A 324 7.96 -6.62 -5.02
C THR A 324 6.86 -7.10 -5.96
N ARG A 325 7.15 -8.14 -6.75
CA ARG A 325 6.16 -8.80 -7.60
C ARG A 325 6.38 -10.31 -7.58
N ILE A 326 5.28 -11.05 -7.50
CA ILE A 326 5.22 -12.50 -7.73
C ILE A 326 4.45 -12.70 -9.03
N LEU A 327 5.12 -13.26 -10.03
CA LEU A 327 4.56 -13.63 -11.32
C LEU A 327 4.36 -15.15 -11.36
N THR A 328 3.13 -15.57 -11.61
CA THR A 328 2.71 -16.96 -11.83
C THR A 328 2.36 -17.15 -13.31
N ALA A 329 2.03 -18.39 -13.71
CA ALA A 329 1.59 -18.67 -15.08
C ALA A 329 0.23 -18.03 -15.44
N ASP A 330 -0.61 -17.76 -14.42
CA ASP A 330 -1.98 -17.29 -14.60
C ASP A 330 -2.14 -15.78 -14.35
N GLY A 331 -1.06 -15.09 -13.95
CA GLY A 331 -1.05 -13.67 -13.64
C GLY A 331 0.02 -13.31 -12.63
N GLY A 332 -0.04 -12.12 -12.05
CA GLY A 332 0.91 -11.73 -11.01
C GLY A 332 0.29 -10.80 -9.98
N ARG A 333 0.91 -10.76 -8.81
CA ARG A 333 0.59 -9.80 -7.75
C ARG A 333 1.81 -8.97 -7.42
N SER A 334 1.59 -7.67 -7.18
CA SER A 334 2.63 -6.73 -6.80
C SER A 334 2.30 -6.05 -5.49
N SER A 335 3.33 -5.70 -4.73
CA SER A 335 3.23 -4.87 -3.55
C SER A 335 4.30 -3.78 -3.60
N SER A 336 4.01 -2.62 -3.04
CA SER A 336 4.91 -1.48 -2.98
C SER A 336 4.74 -0.75 -1.66
N GLY A 337 5.84 -0.29 -1.08
CA GLY A 337 5.79 0.47 0.16
C GLY A 337 7.15 0.64 0.81
N ASP A 338 7.17 1.19 2.01
CA ASP A 338 8.40 1.28 2.79
C ASP A 338 8.87 -0.12 3.21
N PRO A 339 10.19 -0.39 3.19
CA PRO A 339 10.71 -1.60 3.82
C PRO A 339 10.28 -1.63 5.29
N GLY A 340 9.77 -2.77 5.76
CA GLY A 340 9.25 -2.89 7.12
C GLY A 340 10.25 -2.41 8.18
N PRO A 341 9.79 -1.79 9.27
CA PRO A 341 10.66 -1.12 10.25
C PRO A 341 11.61 -2.08 11.02
N SER A 342 11.40 -3.39 10.90
CA SER A 342 12.25 -4.43 11.48
C SER A 342 13.51 -4.74 10.66
N ILE A 343 13.64 -4.19 9.45
CA ILE A 343 14.80 -4.43 8.58
C ILE A 343 15.91 -3.42 8.91
N SER A 344 17.10 -3.92 9.25
CA SER A 344 18.23 -3.06 9.60
C SER A 344 18.75 -2.26 8.39
N PRO A 345 19.32 -1.06 8.59
CA PRO A 345 19.92 -0.27 7.51
C PRO A 345 20.99 -1.04 6.72
N GLU A 346 21.81 -1.86 7.39
CA GLU A 346 22.84 -2.66 6.75
C GLU A 346 22.25 -3.74 5.83
N ARG A 347 21.11 -4.33 6.21
CA ARG A 347 20.38 -5.26 5.34
C ARG A 347 19.81 -4.54 4.13
N LEU A 348 19.30 -3.32 4.28
CA LEU A 348 18.81 -2.51 3.16
C LEU A 348 19.92 -2.12 2.19
N ASP A 349 21.07 -1.69 2.69
CA ASP A 349 22.20 -1.32 1.81
C ASP A 349 22.74 -2.56 1.06
N ARG A 350 22.83 -3.71 1.74
CA ARG A 350 23.18 -4.97 1.06
C ARG A 350 22.14 -5.38 0.02
N ALA A 351 20.85 -5.19 0.31
CA ALA A 351 19.78 -5.49 -0.64
C ALA A 351 19.89 -4.58 -1.87
N ALA A 352 20.13 -3.28 -1.69
CA ALA A 352 20.34 -2.35 -2.81
C ALA A 352 21.51 -2.79 -3.71
N GLU A 353 22.62 -3.25 -3.13
CA GLU A 353 23.75 -3.78 -3.90
C GLU A 353 23.43 -5.05 -4.68
N ILE A 354 22.64 -5.97 -4.11
CA ILE A 354 22.26 -7.22 -4.75
C ILE A 354 21.26 -6.94 -5.88
N LEU A 355 20.19 -6.22 -5.58
CA LEU A 355 19.09 -5.95 -6.50
C LEU A 355 19.53 -5.06 -7.66
N GLY A 356 20.46 -4.13 -7.43
CA GLY A 356 21.05 -3.32 -8.50
C GLY A 356 21.91 -4.11 -9.52
N ARG A 357 22.18 -5.40 -9.27
CA ARG A 357 22.87 -6.29 -10.22
C ARG A 357 21.90 -7.18 -11.01
N LEU A 358 20.62 -7.23 -10.61
CA LEU A 358 19.59 -8.01 -11.32
C LEU A 358 19.12 -7.23 -12.55
N ALA A 359 18.73 -7.95 -13.60
CA ALA A 359 18.07 -7.34 -14.75
C ALA A 359 16.65 -6.94 -14.34
N ASP A 360 16.40 -5.63 -14.24
CA ASP A 360 15.13 -5.02 -13.85
C ASP A 360 14.52 -5.58 -12.55
N GLY A 361 15.38 -6.04 -11.63
CA GLY A 361 14.99 -6.59 -10.33
C GLY A 361 14.50 -8.05 -10.34
N TRP A 362 14.53 -8.73 -11.49
CA TRP A 362 14.08 -10.12 -11.59
C TRP A 362 15.13 -11.10 -11.07
N TRP A 363 14.71 -11.96 -10.15
CA TRP A 363 15.53 -13.09 -9.72
C TRP A 363 15.47 -14.18 -10.79
N PRO A 364 16.61 -14.79 -11.14
CA PRO A 364 16.61 -15.90 -12.08
C PRO A 364 15.88 -17.12 -11.49
N ALA A 365 15.37 -17.98 -12.37
CA ALA A 365 14.80 -19.26 -11.95
C ALA A 365 15.85 -20.16 -11.30
N TRP A 366 15.39 -21.03 -10.40
CA TRP A 366 16.21 -22.08 -9.83
C TRP A 366 16.55 -23.09 -10.93
N SER A 367 17.78 -23.57 -10.95
CA SER A 367 18.18 -24.61 -11.88
C SER A 367 17.44 -25.91 -11.60
N LEU A 368 16.80 -26.48 -12.61
CA LEU A 368 16.18 -27.80 -12.53
C LEU A 368 17.25 -28.88 -12.31
N ARG A 369 16.91 -29.91 -11.55
CA ARG A 369 17.69 -31.15 -11.57
C ARG A 369 17.46 -31.87 -12.90
N ASP A 370 18.52 -32.42 -13.48
CA ASP A 370 18.40 -33.32 -14.62
C ASP A 370 17.42 -34.44 -14.25
N ALA A 371 16.45 -34.70 -15.15
CA ALA A 371 15.56 -35.83 -14.99
C ALA A 371 16.41 -37.10 -14.87
N ARG A 372 16.40 -37.73 -13.69
CA ARG A 372 17.04 -39.03 -13.52
C ARG A 372 16.36 -39.99 -14.50
N PRO A 373 17.11 -40.67 -15.39
CA PRO A 373 16.53 -41.58 -16.38
C PRO A 373 15.82 -42.78 -15.76
#